data_AF-A0A0G0T0L5-F1
#
_entry.id   AF-A0A0G0T0L5-F1
#
_cell.length_a   1.000
_cell.length_b   1.000
_cell.length_c   1.000
_cell.angle_alpha   90.00
_cell.angle_beta   90.00
_cell.angle_gamma   90.00
#
_symmetry.space_group_name_H-M   'P 1'
#
loop_
_entity.id
_entity.type
_entity.pdbx_description
1 polymer ?
#
loop_
_entity_poly.entity_id
_entity_poly.type
_entity_poly.pdbx_seq_one_letter_code
_entity_poly.pdbx_strand_id
1 'polypeptide(L)'
;MLIIIPFIFAFGVYENNDYKINNEEATQETQNYSQQEMKEAIIYFNQSEEFDKALLLAKEYVSLYPEDTEGWVHRGYAYFNLGQCVEASADLYHGSVNGNKDASEFLAMVANSDMCKEATKP
;
A
#
# COMPACT_ATOMS: atom_id res chain seq x y z
N MET A 1 26.24 -0.86 19.28
CA MET A 1 25.09 -0.27 19.98
C MET A 1 24.02 -0.03 18.92
N LEU A 2 23.10 -1.00 18.76
CA LEU A 2 21.99 -0.86 17.82
C LEU A 2 21.05 0.21 18.36
N ILE A 3 20.87 1.29 17.61
CA ILE A 3 19.81 2.26 17.88
C ILE A 3 18.57 1.68 17.20
N ILE A 4 17.78 0.97 17.99
CA ILE A 4 16.38 0.69 17.66
C ILE A 4 15.68 2.04 17.85
N ILE A 5 15.54 2.81 16.77
CA ILE A 5 14.64 3.97 16.77
C ILE A 5 13.24 3.37 16.88
N PRO A 6 12.51 3.57 17.99
CA PRO A 6 11.19 3.00 18.11
C PRO A 6 10.31 3.57 17.00
N PHE A 7 9.74 2.66 16.23
CA PHE A 7 8.74 2.81 15.16
C PHE A 7 7.42 3.47 15.63
N ILE A 8 7.47 4.24 16.72
CA ILE A 8 6.35 4.78 17.46
C ILE A 8 6.48 6.29 17.44
N PHE A 9 6.20 6.95 16.31
CA PHE A 9 5.66 8.32 16.25
C PHE A 9 5.04 8.65 14.88
N ALA A 10 4.40 7.68 14.23
CA ALA A 10 3.55 7.92 13.04
C ALA A 10 2.08 7.47 13.25
N PHE A 11 1.67 7.23 14.50
CA PHE A 11 0.30 6.81 14.84
C PHE A 11 -0.52 7.85 15.61
N GLY A 12 0.02 9.05 15.84
CA GLY A 12 -0.70 10.14 16.49
C GLY A 12 -1.59 10.96 15.56
N VAL A 13 -1.46 10.82 14.24
CA VAL A 13 -2.18 11.67 13.26
C VAL A 13 -3.36 10.96 12.59
N TYR A 14 -3.45 9.62 12.67
CA TYR A 14 -4.52 8.87 11.98
C TYR A 14 -5.75 8.52 12.82
N GLU A 15 -5.72 8.67 14.15
CA GLU A 15 -6.92 8.40 14.97
C GLU A 15 -7.71 9.64 15.38
N ASN A 16 -7.19 10.86 15.21
CA ASN A 16 -7.93 12.07 15.54
C ASN A 16 -7.50 13.25 14.66
N ASN A 17 -7.90 13.25 13.39
CA ASN A 17 -8.27 14.51 12.78
C ASN A 17 -9.09 14.25 11.52
N ASP A 18 -10.16 15.04 11.40
CA ASP A 18 -10.76 15.41 10.14
C ASP A 18 -9.70 15.39 9.03
N TYR A 19 -9.77 14.42 8.12
CA TYR A 19 -9.06 14.47 6.84
C TYR A 19 -9.76 15.54 5.98
N LYS A 20 -9.69 16.78 6.43
CA LYS A 20 -10.00 17.97 5.66
C LYS A 20 -8.75 18.27 4.86
N ILE A 21 -8.74 17.81 3.62
CA ILE A 21 -7.93 18.44 2.57
C ILE A 21 -8.52 19.83 2.35
N ASN A 22 -8.23 20.75 3.27
CA ASN A 22 -8.68 22.12 3.21
C ASN A 22 -7.46 23.02 3.30
N ASN A 23 -7.40 23.92 2.32
CA ASN A 23 -6.46 25.01 2.17
C ASN A 23 -6.29 25.81 3.48
N GLU A 24 -5.13 26.48 3.58
CA GLU A 24 -4.77 27.56 4.50
C GLU A 24 -3.92 27.17 5.73
N GLU A 25 -2.60 27.38 5.54
CA GLU A 25 -1.65 27.91 6.52
C GLU A 25 -1.65 27.30 7.94
N ALA A 26 -1.17 26.06 8.02
CA ALA A 26 -0.27 25.67 9.10
C ALA A 26 1.06 25.36 8.44
N THR A 27 2.16 25.94 8.93
CA THR A 27 3.51 25.71 8.39
C THR A 27 3.86 24.24 8.52
N GLN A 28 3.51 23.46 7.50
CA GLN A 28 3.93 22.10 7.29
C GLN A 28 5.44 22.16 7.09
N GLU A 29 6.22 21.77 8.10
CA GLU A 29 7.44 21.04 7.79
C GLU A 29 6.96 19.86 6.97
N THR A 30 7.11 19.97 5.64
CA THR A 30 6.87 18.88 4.71
C THR A 30 7.85 17.79 5.12
N GLN A 31 7.40 16.90 5.99
CA GLN A 31 8.13 15.70 6.35
C GLN A 31 8.14 14.85 5.09
N ASN A 32 9.14 15.10 4.25
CA ASN A 32 9.33 14.42 2.99
C ASN A 32 9.89 13.04 3.33
N TYR A 33 9.01 12.07 3.56
CA TYR A 33 9.41 10.69 3.77
C TYR A 33 10.21 10.24 2.55
N SER A 34 11.37 9.65 2.78
CA SER A 34 12.10 9.02 1.71
C SER A 34 11.28 7.88 1.11
N GLN A 35 11.52 7.58 -0.16
CA GLN A 35 10.93 6.43 -0.84
C GLN A 35 11.08 5.13 -0.01
N GLN A 36 12.23 4.95 0.66
CA GLN A 36 12.52 3.78 1.48
C GLN A 36 11.65 3.73 2.74
N GLU A 37 11.53 4.85 3.47
CA GLU A 37 10.71 4.91 4.70
C GLU A 37 9.24 4.62 4.40
N MET A 38 8.72 5.12 3.27
CA MET A 38 7.35 4.81 2.85
C MET A 38 7.16 3.32 2.55
N LYS A 39 8.11 2.68 1.84
CA LYS A 39 8.05 1.23 1.57
C LYS A 39 8.06 0.43 2.87
N GLU A 40 8.96 0.76 3.80
CA GLU A 40 9.06 0.08 5.10
C GLU A 40 7.77 0.20 5.91
N ALA A 41 7.13 1.37 5.91
CA ALA A 41 5.84 1.57 6.57
C ALA A 41 4.73 0.72 5.92
N ILE A 42 4.65 0.69 4.58
CA ILE A 42 3.67 -0.13 3.86
C ILE A 42 3.86 -1.62 4.19
N ILE A 43 5.11 -2.09 4.21
CA ILE A 43 5.44 -3.48 4.57
C ILE A 43 5.02 -3.77 6.01
N TYR A 44 5.34 -2.89 6.96
CA TYR A 44 4.95 -3.03 8.35
C TYR A 44 3.43 -3.18 8.51
N PHE A 45 2.64 -2.36 7.82
CA PHE A 45 1.19 -2.44 7.89
C PHE A 45 0.61 -3.71 7.27
N ASN A 46 1.16 -4.12 6.11
CA ASN A 46 0.78 -5.37 5.49
C ASN A 46 1.09 -6.58 6.39
N GLN A 47 2.23 -6.58 7.07
CA GLN A 47 2.61 -7.64 8.03
C GLN A 47 1.79 -7.61 9.32
N SER A 48 1.29 -6.45 9.72
CA SER A 48 0.46 -6.26 10.90
C SER A 48 -1.04 -6.45 10.63
N GLU A 49 -1.40 -6.88 9.42
CA GLU A 49 -2.78 -7.05 8.94
C GLU A 49 -3.61 -5.75 8.97
N GLU A 50 -2.96 -4.59 9.04
CA GLU A 50 -3.59 -3.27 9.01
C GLU A 50 -3.77 -2.81 7.55
N PHE A 51 -4.51 -3.59 6.76
CA PHE A 51 -4.57 -3.44 5.31
C PHE A 51 -5.15 -2.10 4.84
N ASP A 52 -6.06 -1.49 5.59
CA ASP A 52 -6.58 -0.15 5.28
C ASP A 52 -5.47 0.92 5.32
N LYS A 53 -4.58 0.84 6.32
CA LYS A 53 -3.43 1.75 6.45
C LYS A 53 -2.39 1.48 5.38
N ALA A 54 -2.11 0.20 5.12
CA ALA A 54 -1.22 -0.21 4.04
C ALA A 54 -1.71 0.30 2.69
N LEU A 55 -3.02 0.17 2.42
CA LEU A 55 -3.64 0.62 1.18
C LEU A 55 -3.52 2.13 1.00
N LEU A 56 -3.78 2.90 2.06
CA LEU A 56 -3.73 4.35 2.03
C LEU A 56 -2.31 4.86 1.71
N LEU A 57 -1.30 4.33 2.40
CA LEU A 57 0.10 4.67 2.11
C LEU A 57 0.55 4.17 0.74
N ALA A 58 0.14 2.97 0.34
CA ALA A 58 0.49 2.44 -0.97
C ALA A 58 -0.14 3.26 -2.12
N LYS A 59 -1.34 3.83 -1.92
CA LYS A 59 -1.95 4.77 -2.89
C LYS A 59 -1.12 6.05 -3.07
N GLU A 60 -0.68 6.65 -1.97
CA GLU A 60 0.21 7.81 -2.02
C GLU A 60 1.54 7.44 -2.68
N TYR A 61 2.12 6.30 -2.28
CA TYR A 61 3.39 5.82 -2.78
C TYR A 61 3.42 5.66 -4.31
N VAL A 62 2.43 4.97 -4.89
CA VAL A 62 2.38 4.81 -6.36
C VAL A 62 2.04 6.11 -7.10
N SER A 63 1.47 7.10 -6.41
CA SER A 63 1.29 8.44 -6.99
C SER A 63 2.61 9.21 -7.06
N LEU A 64 3.52 8.99 -6.11
CA LEU A 64 4.83 9.65 -6.05
C LEU A 64 5.89 8.91 -6.88
N TYR A 65 5.84 7.58 -6.88
CA TYR A 65 6.82 6.69 -7.51
C TYR A 65 6.12 5.69 -8.45
N PRO A 66 5.46 6.14 -9.52
CA PRO A 66 4.66 5.25 -10.38
C PRO A 66 5.50 4.18 -11.10
N GLU A 67 6.78 4.44 -11.33
CA GLU A 67 7.72 3.50 -11.96
C GLU A 67 8.21 2.40 -11.00
N ASP A 68 8.02 2.59 -9.69
CA ASP A 68 8.42 1.60 -8.69
C ASP A 68 7.34 0.52 -8.54
N THR A 69 7.55 -0.58 -9.23
CA THR A 69 6.62 -1.71 -9.26
C THR A 69 6.33 -2.35 -7.90
N GLU A 70 7.20 -2.22 -6.89
CA GLU A 70 6.94 -2.75 -5.55
C GLU A 70 5.74 -2.05 -4.89
N GLY A 71 5.56 -0.76 -5.15
CA GLY A 71 4.41 0.00 -4.67
C GLY A 71 3.08 -0.58 -5.15
N TRP A 72 3.03 -0.98 -6.42
CA TRP A 72 1.86 -1.61 -7.03
C TRP A 72 1.62 -3.00 -6.44
N VAL A 73 2.67 -3.78 -6.19
CA VAL A 73 2.55 -5.10 -5.53
C VAL A 73 1.97 -4.97 -4.13
N HIS A 74 2.48 -4.04 -3.33
CA HIS A 74 1.98 -3.83 -1.97
C HIS A 74 0.56 -3.28 -1.95
N ARG A 75 0.19 -2.41 -2.90
CA ARG A 75 -1.19 -1.94 -3.03
C ARG A 75 -2.13 -3.06 -3.44
N GLY A 76 -1.72 -3.90 -4.39
CA GLY A 76 -2.45 -5.10 -4.79
C GLY A 76 -2.60 -6.11 -3.64
N TYR A 77 -1.58 -6.26 -2.79
CA TYR A 77 -1.63 -7.08 -1.58
C TYR A 77 -2.66 -6.55 -0.58
N ALA A 78 -2.66 -5.25 -0.31
CA ALA A 78 -3.64 -4.65 0.58
C ALA A 78 -5.07 -4.80 0.03
N TYR A 79 -5.28 -4.54 -1.26
CA TYR A 79 -6.56 -4.75 -1.93
C TYR A 79 -7.05 -6.20 -1.81
N PHE A 80 -6.17 -7.18 -2.06
CA PHE A 80 -6.52 -8.59 -1.97
C PHE A 80 -7.01 -8.96 -0.58
N ASN A 81 -6.29 -8.56 0.47
CA ASN A 81 -6.67 -8.87 1.85
C ASN A 81 -7.94 -8.12 2.32
N LEU A 82 -8.27 -7.00 1.68
CA LEU A 82 -9.55 -6.29 1.85
C LEU A 82 -10.70 -6.89 1.01
N GLY A 83 -10.46 -7.98 0.27
CA GLY A 83 -11.44 -8.62 -0.60
C GLY A 83 -11.72 -7.87 -1.91
N GLN A 84 -10.94 -6.83 -2.21
CA GLN A 84 -11.05 -5.99 -3.41
C GLN A 84 -10.28 -6.65 -4.57
N CYS A 85 -10.78 -7.80 -5.01
CA CYS A 85 -10.10 -8.69 -5.97
C CYS A 85 -9.85 -8.07 -7.35
N VAL A 86 -10.74 -7.17 -7.81
CA VAL A 86 -10.60 -6.53 -9.13
C VAL A 86 -9.43 -5.55 -9.11
N GLU A 87 -9.37 -4.70 -8.10
CA GLU A 87 -8.30 -3.74 -7.87
C GLU A 87 -6.97 -4.44 -7.61
N ALA A 88 -6.97 -5.50 -6.80
CA ALA A 88 -5.80 -6.34 -6.57
C ALA A 88 -5.25 -6.92 -7.88
N SER A 89 -6.11 -7.51 -8.71
CA SER A 89 -5.70 -8.09 -9.99
C SER A 89 -5.17 -7.02 -10.96
N ALA A 90 -5.78 -5.84 -10.98
CA ALA A 90 -5.33 -4.74 -11.83
C ALA A 90 -3.93 -4.25 -11.43
N ASP A 91 -3.68 -4.05 -10.14
CA ASP A 91 -2.38 -3.60 -9.64
C ASP A 91 -1.28 -4.65 -9.84
N LEU A 92 -1.58 -5.92 -9.59
CA LEU A 92 -0.62 -7.01 -9.80
C LEU A 92 -0.36 -7.24 -11.30
N TYR A 93 -1.36 -7.06 -12.15
CA TYR A 93 -1.15 -7.06 -13.60
C TYR A 93 -0.22 -5.92 -14.01
N HIS A 94 -0.42 -4.71 -13.49
CA HIS A 94 0.47 -3.57 -13.75
C HIS A 94 1.92 -3.89 -13.33
N GLY A 95 2.14 -4.40 -12.12
CA GLY A 95 3.47 -4.82 -11.67
C GLY A 95 4.08 -5.89 -12.58
N SER A 96 3.28 -6.89 -12.98
CA SER A 96 3.75 -8.01 -13.80
C SER A 96 4.19 -7.56 -15.20
N VAL A 97 3.41 -6.71 -15.88
CA VAL A 97 3.76 -6.26 -17.24
C VAL A 97 4.96 -5.30 -17.23
N ASN A 98 5.25 -4.68 -16.08
CA ASN A 98 6.42 -3.84 -15.85
C ASN A 98 7.61 -4.61 -15.23
N GLY A 99 7.62 -5.94 -15.32
CA GLY A 99 8.79 -6.77 -15.01
C GLY A 99 8.94 -7.19 -13.55
N ASN A 100 7.95 -6.91 -12.69
CA ASN A 100 7.96 -7.39 -11.31
C ASN A 100 7.53 -8.86 -11.24
N LYS A 101 8.47 -9.73 -10.87
CA LYS A 101 8.23 -11.17 -10.78
C LYS A 101 7.25 -11.53 -9.67
N ASP A 102 7.35 -10.88 -8.52
CA ASP A 102 6.47 -11.11 -7.37
C ASP A 102 5.02 -10.76 -7.73
N ALA A 103 4.83 -9.68 -8.50
CA ALA A 103 3.52 -9.31 -9.03
C ALA A 103 2.91 -10.43 -9.89
N SER A 104 3.71 -11.04 -10.77
CA SER A 104 3.26 -12.13 -11.65
C SER A 104 2.90 -13.40 -10.87
N GLU A 105 3.69 -13.76 -9.86
CA GLU A 105 3.44 -14.91 -9.00
C GLU A 105 2.20 -14.69 -8.15
N PHE A 106 2.06 -13.49 -7.59
CA PHE A 106 0.93 -13.16 -6.75
C PHE A 106 -0.37 -12.98 -7.55
N LEU A 107 -0.33 -12.42 -8.76
CA LEU A 107 -1.48 -12.35 -9.66
C LEU A 107 -2.09 -13.75 -9.90
N ALA A 108 -1.24 -14.75 -10.12
CA ALA A 108 -1.68 -16.13 -10.28
C ALA A 108 -2.35 -16.68 -9.01
N MET A 109 -1.87 -16.33 -7.82
CA MET A 109 -2.51 -16.70 -6.56
C MET A 109 -3.87 -16.02 -6.38
N VAL A 110 -3.96 -14.71 -6.63
CA VAL A 110 -5.21 -13.95 -6.53
C VAL A 110 -6.27 -14.53 -7.46
N ALA A 111 -5.93 -14.76 -8.74
CA ALA A 111 -6.83 -15.33 -9.74
C ALA A 111 -7.35 -16.73 -9.38
N ASN A 112 -6.57 -17.51 -8.62
CA ASN A 112 -6.92 -18.86 -8.22
C ASN A 112 -7.58 -18.95 -6.83
N SER A 113 -7.64 -17.86 -6.07
CA SER A 113 -8.28 -17.84 -4.76
C SER A 113 -9.80 -18.04 -4.87
N ASP A 114 -10.38 -18.80 -3.94
CA ASP A 114 -11.84 -19.03 -3.92
C ASP A 114 -12.59 -17.69 -3.77
N MET A 115 -12.06 -16.80 -2.93
CA MET A 115 -12.57 -15.43 -2.74
C MET A 115 -12.72 -14.67 -4.07
N CYS A 116 -11.68 -14.64 -4.90
CA CYS A 116 -11.71 -13.87 -6.15
C CYS A 116 -12.37 -14.61 -7.32
N LYS A 117 -12.42 -15.95 -7.29
CA LYS A 117 -13.21 -16.74 -8.24
C LYS A 117 -14.71 -16.48 -8.10
N GLU A 118 -15.20 -16.23 -6.90
CA GLU A 118 -16.62 -15.91 -6.68
C GLU A 118 -16.94 -14.46 -7.06
N ALA A 119 -16.04 -13.53 -6.76
CA ALA A 119 -16.19 -12.11 -7.12
C ALA A 119 -16.21 -11.84 -8.63
N THR A 120 -15.80 -12.80 -9.46
CA THR A 120 -15.70 -12.68 -10.93
C THR A 120 -16.76 -13.48 -11.69
N LYS A 121 -17.72 -14.09 -10.99
CA LYS A 121 -18.88 -14.73 -11.63
C LYS A 121 -19.81 -13.67 -12.25
N PRO A 122 -20.28 -13.87 -13.50
CA PRO A 122 -21.20 -12.94 -14.16
C PRO A 122 -22.58 -12.89 -13.51
#